data_AF-A0A7S1ADG0-F1
#
_entry.id   AF-A0A7S1ADG0-F1
#
_cell.length_a   1.000
_cell.length_b   1.000
_cell.length_c   1.000
_cell.angle_alpha   90.00
_cell.angle_beta   90.00
_cell.angle_gamma   90.00
#
_symmetry.space_group_name_H-M   'P 1'
#
loop_
_entity.id
_entity.type
_entity.pdbx_description
1 polymer ?
#
loop_
_entity_poly.entity_id
_entity_poly.type
_entity_poly.pdbx_seq_one_letter_code
_entity_poly.pdbx_strand_id
1 'polypeptide(L)'
;SLSTPQVMYIEGETYRACALSLVFHSRSPRVPTFRADVRFFELPERAESWFGGGADLTPFFLIEEDVIQFHRFWRTLCVEHCGRVDGEPFYARLKKTCDDYFYIPARQEHRGVGGIFFDQLRQIGGNFSSAQSFAQRVAEGWMEAYLPIVDRRVREPTTDLERRWQLLRRGRYVEFNLLYDRGVRFGLAQLEKVMVSAPPLVVWEYGPAVNDVRADEALLRVLRVPSEWGFGPEEGELAEFLFDASAEVAGTLPRVLAERSGLRCRGVGVVVLQS
;
A
#
# COMPACT_ATOMS: atom_id res chain seq x y z
N SER A 1 16.40 -12.42 12.53
CA SER A 1 15.78 -13.42 11.64
C SER A 1 14.28 -13.45 11.93
N LEU A 2 13.48 -12.76 11.12
CA LEU A 2 12.02 -12.86 11.23
C LEU A 2 11.58 -14.07 10.41
N SER A 3 11.45 -15.22 11.08
CA SER A 3 10.87 -16.42 10.48
C SER A 3 9.35 -16.25 10.45
N THR A 4 8.85 -15.54 9.44
CA THR A 4 7.44 -15.68 9.05
C THR A 4 7.27 -17.15 8.61
N PRO A 5 6.33 -17.92 9.20
CA PRO A 5 6.12 -19.30 8.79
C PRO A 5 5.82 -19.32 7.29
N GLN A 6 6.69 -19.96 6.51
CA GLN A 6 6.42 -20.20 5.10
C GLN A 6 5.43 -21.36 5.03
N VAL A 7 4.30 -21.15 4.35
CA VAL A 7 3.40 -22.24 4.01
C VAL A 7 4.17 -23.19 3.09
N MET A 8 4.45 -24.40 3.59
CA MET A 8 5.09 -25.46 2.80
C MET A 8 4.04 -26.03 1.84
N TYR A 9 4.22 -25.80 0.54
CA TYR A 9 3.37 -26.38 -0.50
C TYR A 9 3.75 -27.85 -0.71
N ILE A 10 2.77 -28.76 -0.64
CA ILE A 10 2.96 -30.17 -0.97
C ILE A 10 2.50 -30.38 -2.41
N GLU A 11 3.36 -30.99 -3.22
CA GLU A 11 3.03 -31.32 -4.61
C GLU A 11 1.80 -32.22 -4.67
N GLY A 12 0.76 -31.78 -5.38
CA GLY A 12 -0.50 -32.51 -5.55
C GLY A 12 -1.68 -32.03 -4.70
N GLU A 13 -1.50 -31.07 -3.77
CA GLU A 13 -2.63 -30.44 -3.06
C GLU A 13 -3.37 -29.44 -3.95
N THR A 14 -4.70 -29.38 -3.80
CA THR A 14 -5.50 -28.35 -4.46
C THR A 14 -5.45 -27.04 -3.67
N TYR A 15 -5.52 -25.92 -4.37
CA TYR A 15 -5.63 -24.61 -3.75
C TYR A 15 -6.62 -23.76 -4.51
N ARG A 16 -7.24 -22.80 -3.82
CA ARG A 16 -8.02 -21.74 -4.45
C ARG A 16 -7.40 -20.40 -4.11
N ALA A 17 -7.28 -19.54 -5.12
CA ALA A 17 -6.75 -18.20 -4.93
C ALA A 17 -7.51 -17.18 -5.79
N CYS A 18 -7.85 -16.05 -5.19
CA CYS A 18 -8.33 -14.90 -5.93
C CYS A 18 -7.64 -13.64 -5.45
N ALA A 19 -7.39 -12.70 -6.36
CA ALA A 19 -6.73 -11.46 -6.04
C ALA A 19 -7.29 -10.30 -6.88
N LEU A 20 -7.39 -9.15 -6.24
CA LEU A 20 -7.56 -7.86 -6.87
C LEU A 20 -6.30 -7.04 -6.57
N SER A 21 -5.62 -6.58 -7.62
CA SER A 21 -4.41 -5.77 -7.48
C SER A 21 -4.39 -4.64 -8.49
N LEU A 22 -3.79 -3.52 -8.08
CA LEU A 22 -3.58 -2.35 -8.92
C LEU A 22 -2.24 -1.69 -8.61
N VAL A 23 -1.67 -1.07 -9.64
CA VAL A 23 -0.52 -0.18 -9.54
C VAL A 23 -0.79 1.03 -10.43
N PHE A 24 -0.68 2.23 -9.86
CA PHE A 24 -0.83 3.49 -10.59
C PHE A 24 0.50 4.21 -10.71
N HIS A 25 0.93 4.41 -11.95
CA HIS A 25 2.11 5.18 -12.28
C HIS A 25 1.72 6.49 -12.96
N SER A 26 1.58 7.58 -12.19
CA SER A 26 1.23 8.90 -12.73
C SER A 26 2.27 9.44 -13.71
N ARG A 27 1.80 10.16 -14.74
CA ARG A 27 2.68 10.96 -15.62
C ARG A 27 3.37 12.08 -14.85
N SER A 28 2.66 12.75 -13.94
CA SER A 28 3.22 13.85 -13.15
C SER A 28 4.13 13.29 -12.05
N PRO A 29 5.38 13.77 -11.90
CA PRO A 29 6.24 13.43 -10.77
C PRO A 29 5.73 13.95 -9.41
N ARG A 30 4.76 14.87 -9.40
CA ARG A 30 4.13 15.36 -8.16
C ARG A 30 3.14 14.38 -7.56
N VAL A 31 2.64 13.43 -8.34
CA VAL A 31 1.72 12.39 -7.88
C VAL A 31 2.53 11.11 -7.58
N PRO A 32 2.49 10.59 -6.35
CA PRO A 32 3.15 9.34 -5.99
C PRO A 32 2.66 8.16 -6.82
N THR A 33 3.53 7.17 -7.03
CA THR A 33 3.07 5.84 -7.43
C THR A 33 2.29 5.21 -6.28
N PHE A 34 1.16 4.56 -6.59
CA PHE A 34 0.32 3.88 -5.60
C PHE A 34 0.15 2.42 -5.98
N ARG A 35 0.32 1.53 -5.01
CA ARG A 35 0.06 0.09 -5.17
C ARG A 35 -0.93 -0.34 -4.11
N ALA A 36 -1.85 -1.21 -4.50
CA ALA A 36 -2.74 -1.86 -3.57
C ALA A 36 -3.10 -3.26 -4.05
N ASP A 37 -3.34 -4.15 -3.10
CA ASP A 37 -3.82 -5.50 -3.39
C ASP A 37 -4.61 -6.07 -2.23
N VAL A 38 -5.59 -6.92 -2.53
CA VAL A 38 -6.27 -7.81 -1.59
C VAL A 38 -6.38 -9.16 -2.28
N ARG A 39 -6.03 -10.21 -1.55
CA ARG A 39 -6.02 -11.59 -2.03
C ARG A 39 -6.54 -12.55 -0.97
N PHE A 40 -7.12 -13.63 -1.43
CA PHE A 40 -7.61 -14.74 -0.62
C PHE A 40 -6.95 -16.02 -1.09
N PHE A 41 -6.55 -16.86 -0.15
CA PHE A 41 -6.02 -18.20 -0.38
C PHE A 41 -6.76 -19.21 0.48
N GLU A 42 -7.07 -20.37 -0.09
CA GLU A 42 -7.67 -21.52 0.58
C GLU A 42 -6.91 -22.79 0.18
N LEU A 43 -6.62 -23.62 1.19
CA LEU A 43 -6.09 -24.98 1.09
C LEU A 43 -7.15 -25.93 1.68
N PRO A 44 -8.07 -26.46 0.85
CA PRO A 44 -9.23 -27.23 1.32
C PRO A 44 -8.83 -28.46 2.14
N GLU A 45 -7.79 -29.19 1.71
CA GLU A 45 -7.31 -30.41 2.36
C GLU A 45 -6.73 -30.16 3.75
N ARG A 46 -6.32 -28.91 4.02
CA ARG A 46 -5.79 -28.48 5.32
C ARG A 46 -6.82 -27.72 6.15
N ALA A 47 -8.02 -27.46 5.61
CA ALA A 47 -9.00 -26.55 6.19
C ALA A 47 -8.38 -25.19 6.56
N GLU A 48 -7.44 -24.71 5.73
CA GLU A 48 -6.72 -23.47 5.97
C GLU A 48 -7.13 -22.40 4.95
N SER A 49 -7.41 -21.20 5.43
CA SER A 49 -7.71 -20.06 4.57
C SER A 49 -7.23 -18.76 5.19
N TRP A 50 -6.75 -17.83 4.37
CA TRP A 50 -6.28 -16.53 4.85
C TRP A 50 -6.42 -15.44 3.79
N PHE A 51 -6.44 -14.20 4.29
CA PHE A 51 -6.35 -13.01 3.47
C PHE A 51 -4.93 -12.44 3.49
N GLY A 52 -4.57 -11.79 2.41
CA GLY A 52 -3.40 -10.92 2.31
C GLY A 52 -3.78 -9.65 1.57
N GLY A 53 -2.97 -8.62 1.71
CA GLY A 53 -3.20 -7.38 1.01
C GLY A 53 -2.46 -6.19 1.61
N GLY A 54 -2.88 -5.01 1.17
CA GLY A 54 -2.31 -3.76 1.62
C GLY A 54 -2.48 -2.63 0.62
N ALA A 55 -1.89 -1.51 0.97
CA ALA A 55 -1.86 -0.30 0.19
C ALA A 55 -0.59 0.47 0.56
N ASP A 56 0.22 0.87 -0.42
CA ASP A 56 1.49 1.55 -0.19
C ASP A 56 1.72 2.71 -1.18
N LEU A 57 2.39 3.75 -0.69
CA LEU A 57 2.63 4.99 -1.41
C LEU A 57 4.12 5.17 -1.71
N THR A 58 4.46 5.40 -2.98
CA THR A 58 5.84 5.59 -3.46
C THR A 58 5.99 6.97 -4.11
N PRO A 59 6.28 8.02 -3.32
CA PRO A 59 6.48 9.37 -3.83
C PRO A 59 7.82 9.53 -4.57
N PHE A 60 7.90 10.57 -5.40
CA PHE A 60 9.14 11.04 -6.04
C PHE A 60 9.70 12.28 -5.35
N PHE A 61 8.83 13.06 -4.74
CA PHE A 61 9.13 14.21 -3.89
C PHE A 61 8.34 14.05 -2.59
N LEU A 62 8.94 14.39 -1.46
CA LEU A 62 8.27 14.35 -0.16
C LEU A 62 7.33 15.54 -0.08
N ILE A 63 6.04 15.23 0.00
CA ILE A 63 4.99 16.19 0.33
C ILE A 63 4.33 15.68 1.60
N GLU A 64 4.78 16.17 2.75
CA GLU A 64 4.43 15.61 4.06
C GLU A 64 2.92 15.56 4.29
N GLU A 65 2.17 16.58 3.87
CA GLU A 65 0.72 16.62 4.01
C GLU A 65 0.02 15.46 3.28
N ASP A 66 0.53 15.02 2.13
CA ASP A 66 -0.04 13.89 1.39
C ASP A 66 0.26 12.57 2.08
N VAL A 67 1.50 12.41 2.58
CA VAL A 67 1.92 11.21 3.30
C VAL A 67 1.13 11.09 4.61
N ILE A 68 1.01 12.18 5.38
CA ILE A 68 0.25 12.22 6.62
C ILE A 68 -1.23 11.90 6.35
N GLN A 69 -1.84 12.48 5.32
CA GLN A 69 -3.24 12.20 4.96
C GLN A 69 -3.46 10.74 4.57
N PHE A 70 -2.55 10.15 3.78
CA PHE A 70 -2.61 8.74 3.40
C PHE A 70 -2.55 7.82 4.62
N HIS A 71 -1.58 8.05 5.50
CA HIS A 71 -1.40 7.23 6.70
C HIS A 71 -2.51 7.44 7.75
N ARG A 72 -3.03 8.67 7.89
CA ARG A 72 -4.20 8.95 8.74
C ARG A 72 -5.43 8.17 8.28
N PHE A 73 -5.69 8.12 6.98
CA PHE A 73 -6.81 7.35 6.44
C PHE A 73 -6.74 5.87 6.85
N TRP A 74 -5.59 5.22 6.62
CA TRP A 74 -5.43 3.80 6.96
C TRP A 74 -5.45 3.55 8.47
N ARG A 75 -4.91 4.47 9.27
CA ARG A 75 -5.00 4.40 10.72
C ARG A 75 -6.45 4.46 11.18
N THR A 76 -7.21 5.46 10.74
CA THR A 76 -8.63 5.61 11.09
C THR A 76 -9.41 4.35 10.72
N LEU A 77 -9.25 3.84 9.49
CA LEU A 77 -9.87 2.60 9.05
C LEU A 77 -9.53 1.42 9.98
N CYS A 78 -8.27 1.25 10.36
CA CYS A 78 -7.86 0.18 11.27
C CYS A 78 -8.42 0.37 12.70
N VAL A 79 -8.48 1.60 13.19
CA VAL A 79 -9.04 1.92 14.52
C VAL A 79 -10.55 1.62 14.55
N GLU A 80 -11.28 2.07 13.53
CA GLU A 80 -12.74 1.86 13.43
C GLU A 80 -13.11 0.39 13.24
N HIS A 81 -12.36 -0.36 12.41
CA HIS A 81 -12.71 -1.76 12.08
C HIS A 81 -12.14 -2.79 13.04
N CYS A 82 -11.02 -2.49 13.70
CA CYS A 82 -10.31 -3.48 14.50
C CYS A 82 -9.83 -2.94 15.86
N GLY A 83 -9.53 -1.65 15.96
CA GLY A 83 -8.95 -1.04 17.16
C GLY A 83 -7.59 -1.65 17.51
N ARG A 84 -7.62 -2.63 18.44
CA ARG A 84 -6.46 -3.41 18.87
C ARG A 84 -6.67 -4.89 18.57
N VAL A 85 -5.61 -5.56 18.14
CA VAL A 85 -5.58 -7.01 17.95
C VAL A 85 -4.40 -7.56 18.74
N ASP A 86 -4.65 -8.56 19.58
CA ASP A 86 -3.65 -9.16 20.47
C ASP A 86 -2.97 -8.15 21.42
N GLY A 87 -3.71 -7.11 21.83
CA GLY A 87 -3.24 -6.06 22.73
C GLY A 87 -2.53 -4.88 22.05
N GLU A 88 -2.20 -4.98 20.77
CA GLU A 88 -1.48 -3.93 20.02
C GLU A 88 -2.39 -3.15 19.07
N PRO A 89 -2.13 -1.85 18.84
CA PRO A 89 -2.83 -1.08 17.80
C PRO A 89 -2.65 -1.75 16.43
N PHE A 90 -3.76 -2.15 15.80
CA PHE A 90 -3.67 -2.98 14.60
C PHE A 90 -2.94 -2.26 13.44
N TYR A 91 -3.17 -0.96 13.30
CA TYR A 91 -2.46 -0.12 12.33
C TYR A 91 -0.94 -0.17 12.49
N ALA A 92 -0.43 -0.11 13.74
CA ALA A 92 1.02 -0.14 13.98
C ALA A 92 1.65 -1.44 13.49
N ARG A 93 0.98 -2.58 13.72
CA ARG A 93 1.38 -3.88 13.19
C ARG A 93 1.43 -3.89 11.66
N LEU A 94 0.38 -3.38 11.00
CA LEU A 94 0.30 -3.38 9.54
C LEU A 94 1.30 -2.42 8.89
N LYS A 95 1.50 -1.24 9.49
CA LYS A 95 2.49 -0.25 9.05
C LYS A 95 3.90 -0.81 9.15
N LYS A 96 4.25 -1.39 10.30
CA LYS A 96 5.56 -2.01 10.49
C LYS A 96 5.79 -3.14 9.47
N THR A 97 4.78 -3.98 9.24
CA THR A 97 4.89 -5.07 8.26
C THR A 97 5.08 -4.51 6.84
N CYS A 98 4.46 -3.37 6.51
CA CYS A 98 4.64 -2.68 5.25
C CYS A 98 6.08 -2.19 5.09
N ASP A 99 6.63 -1.53 6.10
CA ASP A 99 8.02 -1.04 6.09
C ASP A 99 9.01 -2.20 5.94
N ASP A 100 8.83 -3.26 6.73
CA ASP A 100 9.69 -4.45 6.70
C ASP A 100 9.64 -5.16 5.32
N TYR A 101 8.46 -5.20 4.67
CA TYR A 101 8.28 -5.89 3.39
C TYR A 101 8.85 -5.09 2.21
N PHE A 102 8.60 -3.78 2.15
CA PHE A 102 8.99 -2.93 1.01
C PHE A 102 10.38 -2.30 1.16
N TYR A 103 11.34 -3.08 1.62
CA TYR A 103 12.73 -2.68 1.78
C TYR A 103 13.62 -3.21 0.65
N ILE A 104 14.60 -2.42 0.20
CA ILE A 104 15.56 -2.77 -0.85
C ILE A 104 16.96 -2.93 -0.21
N PRO A 105 17.37 -4.15 0.18
CA PRO A 105 18.63 -4.38 0.89
C PRO A 105 19.87 -3.84 0.16
N ALA A 106 19.94 -4.02 -1.16
CA ALA A 106 21.10 -3.55 -1.95
C ALA A 106 21.21 -2.02 -2.05
N ARG A 107 20.13 -1.29 -1.72
CA ARG A 107 20.08 0.18 -1.76
C ARG A 107 20.00 0.80 -0.36
N GLN A 108 19.76 -0.02 0.66
CA GLN A 108 19.53 0.42 2.04
C GLN A 108 18.43 1.50 2.14
N GLU A 109 17.36 1.33 1.35
CA GLU A 109 16.23 2.25 1.32
C GLU A 109 14.92 1.47 1.17
N HIS A 110 13.84 2.07 1.65
CA HIS A 110 12.48 1.61 1.45
C HIS A 110 12.01 2.04 0.06
N ARG A 111 11.12 1.24 -0.55
CA ARG A 111 10.58 1.51 -1.87
C ARG A 111 9.77 2.81 -1.89
N GLY A 112 9.07 3.09 -0.80
CA GLY A 112 8.20 4.24 -0.62
C GLY A 112 8.08 4.63 0.86
N VAL A 113 7.06 5.42 1.18
CA VAL A 113 6.81 5.93 2.54
C VAL A 113 5.95 4.99 3.41
N GLY A 114 5.65 3.81 2.89
CA GLY A 114 4.88 2.78 3.58
C GLY A 114 3.38 2.88 3.33
N GLY A 115 2.62 2.39 4.29
CA GLY A 115 1.16 2.26 4.24
C GLY A 115 0.71 1.13 5.15
N ILE A 116 -0.14 0.23 4.65
CA ILE A 116 -0.52 -1.00 5.36
C ILE A 116 -0.15 -2.22 4.54
N PHE A 117 0.31 -3.28 5.20
CA PHE A 117 0.54 -4.57 4.57
C PHE A 117 0.16 -5.69 5.55
N PHE A 118 -0.54 -6.69 5.05
CA PHE A 118 -0.86 -7.91 5.77
C PHE A 118 -0.74 -9.13 4.86
N ASP A 119 -0.35 -10.24 5.47
CA ASP A 119 -0.32 -11.54 4.85
C ASP A 119 -0.65 -12.57 5.91
N GLN A 120 -1.19 -13.72 5.50
CA GLN A 120 -1.65 -14.76 6.44
C GLN A 120 -2.66 -14.25 7.49
N LEU A 121 -3.48 -13.26 7.14
CA LEU A 121 -4.56 -12.75 8.01
C LEU A 121 -5.71 -13.75 8.02
N ARG A 122 -5.70 -14.66 8.99
CA ARG A 122 -6.70 -15.73 9.14
C ARG A 122 -7.93 -15.27 9.93
N GLN A 123 -7.70 -14.48 10.97
CA GLN A 123 -8.75 -14.07 11.90
C GLN A 123 -8.41 -12.73 12.53
N ILE A 124 -9.44 -11.99 12.91
CA ILE A 124 -9.35 -10.79 13.75
C ILE A 124 -10.26 -11.03 14.94
N GLY A 125 -9.72 -10.94 16.17
CA GLY A 125 -10.47 -11.26 17.38
C GLY A 125 -11.00 -12.70 17.43
N GLY A 126 -10.30 -13.65 16.77
CA GLY A 126 -10.74 -15.05 16.68
C GLY A 126 -11.83 -15.32 15.62
N ASN A 127 -12.17 -14.35 14.78
CA ASN A 127 -13.21 -14.49 13.77
C ASN A 127 -12.68 -14.32 12.33
N PHE A 128 -12.93 -15.32 11.48
CA PHE A 128 -12.62 -15.29 10.04
C PHE A 128 -13.48 -14.24 9.29
N SER A 129 -14.77 -14.10 9.62
CA SER A 129 -15.64 -13.12 8.95
C SER A 129 -15.17 -11.68 9.20
N SER A 130 -14.56 -11.42 10.36
CA SER A 130 -13.94 -10.13 10.66
C SER A 130 -12.69 -9.89 9.80
N ALA A 131 -11.87 -10.91 9.55
CA ALA A 131 -10.74 -10.79 8.62
C ALA A 131 -11.21 -10.54 7.18
N GLN A 132 -12.27 -11.22 6.73
CA GLN A 132 -12.89 -10.98 5.44
C GLN A 132 -13.44 -9.55 5.32
N SER A 133 -14.21 -9.10 6.32
CA SER A 133 -14.76 -7.74 6.35
C SER A 133 -13.66 -6.68 6.32
N PHE A 134 -12.57 -6.90 7.04
CA PHE A 134 -11.41 -6.00 7.01
C PHE A 134 -10.75 -5.96 5.63
N ALA A 135 -10.49 -7.12 5.01
CA ALA A 135 -9.91 -7.20 3.68
C ALA A 135 -10.79 -6.50 2.62
N GLN A 136 -12.11 -6.67 2.71
CA GLN A 136 -13.07 -5.96 1.85
C GLN A 136 -13.00 -4.43 2.08
N ARG A 137 -13.05 -3.98 3.34
CA ARG A 137 -12.99 -2.55 3.66
C ARG A 137 -11.69 -1.91 3.17
N VAL A 138 -10.56 -2.63 3.26
CA VAL A 138 -9.28 -2.19 2.70
C VAL A 138 -9.39 -1.97 1.18
N ALA A 139 -9.99 -2.91 0.45
CA ALA A 139 -10.19 -2.79 -1.00
C ALA A 139 -11.05 -1.57 -1.37
N GLU A 140 -12.14 -1.35 -0.63
CA GLU A 140 -13.04 -0.20 -0.81
C GLU A 140 -12.32 1.13 -0.52
N GLY A 141 -11.39 1.15 0.44
CA GLY A 141 -10.67 2.35 0.87
C GLY A 141 -9.54 2.82 -0.06
N TRP A 142 -9.10 2.03 -1.04
CA TRP A 142 -7.93 2.36 -1.85
C TRP A 142 -8.04 3.71 -2.56
N MET A 143 -9.19 3.96 -3.19
CA MET A 143 -9.41 5.20 -3.94
C MET A 143 -9.70 6.38 -3.01
N GLU A 144 -10.36 6.15 -1.87
CA GLU A 144 -10.57 7.16 -0.83
C GLU A 144 -9.23 7.68 -0.28
N ALA A 145 -8.26 6.78 -0.07
CA ALA A 145 -6.93 7.14 0.42
C ALA A 145 -6.10 7.92 -0.61
N TYR A 146 -6.22 7.57 -1.90
CA TYR A 146 -5.29 8.01 -2.94
C TYR A 146 -5.80 9.17 -3.80
N LEU A 147 -7.09 9.20 -4.17
CA LEU A 147 -7.62 10.23 -5.08
C LEU A 147 -7.44 11.67 -4.59
N PRO A 148 -7.59 11.99 -3.28
CA PRO A 148 -7.35 13.35 -2.80
C PRO A 148 -5.93 13.85 -3.10
N ILE A 149 -4.92 12.97 -3.07
CA ILE A 149 -3.54 13.29 -3.45
C ILE A 149 -3.46 13.57 -4.95
N VAL A 150 -4.07 12.72 -5.77
CA VAL A 150 -4.08 12.90 -7.23
C VAL A 150 -4.72 14.24 -7.59
N ASP A 151 -5.87 14.57 -7.01
CA ASP A 151 -6.62 15.79 -7.31
C ASP A 151 -5.82 17.06 -6.98
N ARG A 152 -5.07 17.05 -5.88
CA ARG A 152 -4.18 18.17 -5.50
C ARG A 152 -3.00 18.31 -6.46
N ARG A 153 -2.34 17.20 -6.82
CA ARG A 153 -1.00 17.22 -7.42
C ARG A 153 -0.96 17.09 -8.94
N VAL A 154 -1.99 16.51 -9.56
CA VAL A 154 -1.90 16.10 -10.98
C VAL A 154 -1.71 17.27 -11.94
N ARG A 155 -2.15 18.48 -11.56
CA ARG A 155 -2.07 19.71 -12.38
C ARG A 155 -0.88 20.61 -12.04
N GLU A 156 -0.10 20.26 -11.02
CA GLU A 156 1.07 21.06 -10.67
C GLU A 156 2.08 21.06 -11.83
N PRO A 157 2.70 22.20 -12.14
CA PRO A 157 3.71 22.28 -13.19
C PRO A 157 4.92 21.43 -12.82
N THR A 158 5.53 20.81 -13.83
CA THR A 158 6.69 19.93 -13.63
C THR A 158 7.77 20.21 -14.67
N THR A 159 9.01 20.04 -14.28
CA THR A 159 10.19 20.28 -15.12
C THR A 159 10.75 18.96 -15.67
N ASP A 160 11.57 19.05 -16.71
CA ASP A 160 12.26 17.88 -17.27
C ASP A 160 13.23 17.24 -16.26
N LEU A 161 13.81 18.04 -15.36
CA LEU A 161 14.68 17.57 -14.28
C LEU A 161 13.90 16.71 -13.28
N GLU A 162 12.73 17.17 -12.85
CA GLU A 162 11.84 16.41 -11.95
C GLU A 162 11.30 15.14 -12.62
N ARG A 163 10.97 15.22 -13.91
CA ARG A 163 10.56 14.05 -14.69
C ARG A 163 11.70 13.03 -14.78
N ARG A 164 12.94 13.47 -14.99
CA ARG A 164 14.10 12.57 -15.03
C ARG A 164 14.35 11.92 -13.66
N TRP A 165 14.22 12.67 -12.57
CA TRP A 165 14.27 12.13 -11.22
C TRP A 165 13.23 11.03 -10.98
N GLN A 166 11.99 11.27 -11.41
CA GLN A 166 10.93 10.26 -11.34
C GLN A 166 11.29 8.97 -12.09
N LEU A 167 11.91 9.06 -13.28
CA LEU A 167 12.33 7.88 -14.03
C LEU A 167 13.45 7.09 -13.33
N LEU A 168 14.38 7.78 -12.67
CA LEU A 168 15.42 7.16 -11.85
C LEU A 168 14.83 6.43 -10.64
N ARG A 169 13.91 7.08 -9.91
CA ARG A 169 13.20 6.46 -8.78
C ARG A 169 12.32 5.28 -9.21
N ARG A 170 11.67 5.34 -10.38
CA ARG A 170 10.95 4.19 -10.95
C ARG A 170 11.89 3.00 -11.26
N GLY A 171 13.16 3.25 -11.53
CA GLY A 171 14.18 2.18 -11.60
C GLY A 171 14.26 1.39 -10.29
N ARG A 172 14.19 2.05 -9.13
CA ARG A 172 14.14 1.39 -7.81
C ARG A 172 12.87 0.56 -7.62
N TYR A 173 11.76 1.03 -8.15
CA TYR A 173 10.49 0.28 -8.14
C TYR A 173 10.63 -1.04 -8.91
N VAL A 174 11.25 -1.01 -10.09
CA VAL A 174 11.54 -2.22 -10.88
C VAL A 174 12.56 -3.12 -10.18
N GLU A 175 13.62 -2.56 -9.60
CA GLU A 175 14.58 -3.33 -8.79
C GLU A 175 13.87 -4.09 -7.67
N PHE A 176 12.95 -3.44 -6.95
CA PHE A 176 12.15 -4.11 -5.92
C PHE A 176 11.30 -5.24 -6.49
N ASN A 177 10.50 -4.94 -7.51
CA ASN A 177 9.57 -5.91 -8.06
C ASN A 177 10.30 -7.15 -8.60
N LEU A 178 11.40 -6.99 -9.33
CA LEU A 178 12.12 -8.12 -9.92
C LEU A 178 13.00 -8.88 -8.91
N LEU A 179 13.61 -8.18 -7.95
CA LEU A 179 14.60 -8.79 -7.07
C LEU A 179 14.07 -9.17 -5.69
N TYR A 180 12.99 -8.56 -5.20
CA TYR A 180 12.58 -8.72 -3.79
C TYR A 180 11.11 -9.05 -3.61
N ASP A 181 10.22 -8.65 -4.53
CA ASP A 181 8.79 -8.95 -4.40
C ASP A 181 8.53 -10.46 -4.54
N ARG A 182 8.03 -11.06 -3.44
CA ARG A 182 7.72 -12.48 -3.39
C ARG A 182 6.66 -12.85 -4.42
N GLY A 183 5.63 -12.02 -4.60
CA GLY A 183 4.55 -12.27 -5.55
C GLY A 183 5.02 -12.32 -7.01
N VAL A 184 5.97 -11.46 -7.36
CA VAL A 184 6.58 -11.40 -8.71
C VAL A 184 7.43 -12.63 -8.95
N ARG A 185 8.30 -13.03 -8.01
CA ARG A 185 9.18 -14.20 -8.14
C ARG A 185 8.40 -15.50 -8.39
N PHE A 186 7.27 -15.70 -7.73
CA PHE A 186 6.39 -16.86 -8.00
C PHE A 186 5.60 -16.71 -9.31
N GLY A 187 5.26 -15.49 -9.71
CA GLY A 187 4.46 -15.18 -10.91
C GLY A 187 5.24 -15.10 -12.22
N LEU A 188 6.58 -15.17 -12.24
CA LEU A 188 7.39 -15.05 -13.47
C LEU A 188 7.05 -16.08 -14.55
N ALA A 189 6.34 -17.16 -14.19
CA ALA A 189 5.74 -18.10 -15.15
C ALA A 189 4.65 -17.46 -16.05
N GLN A 190 4.04 -16.35 -15.63
CA GLN A 190 3.07 -15.55 -16.38
C GLN A 190 3.53 -14.08 -16.45
N LEU A 191 4.64 -13.87 -17.16
CA LEU A 191 5.38 -12.61 -17.23
C LEU A 191 4.49 -11.37 -17.47
N GLU A 192 3.57 -11.43 -18.44
CA GLU A 192 2.67 -10.32 -18.80
C GLU A 192 1.81 -9.84 -17.61
N LYS A 193 1.28 -10.76 -16.78
CA LYS A 193 0.43 -10.40 -15.62
C LYS A 193 1.23 -9.74 -14.51
N VAL A 194 2.48 -10.16 -14.35
CA VAL A 194 3.42 -9.62 -13.36
C VAL A 194 3.92 -8.24 -13.77
N MET A 195 4.18 -8.06 -15.06
CA MET A 195 4.73 -6.82 -15.62
C MET A 195 3.72 -5.68 -15.69
N VAL A 196 2.42 -5.91 -15.42
CA VAL A 196 1.44 -4.83 -15.22
C VAL A 196 1.85 -3.90 -14.06
N SER A 197 2.58 -4.42 -13.08
CA SER A 197 3.14 -3.63 -11.98
C SER A 197 4.34 -2.78 -12.39
N ALA A 198 4.88 -2.94 -13.61
CA ALA A 198 6.08 -2.25 -14.03
C ALA A 198 5.76 -0.82 -14.49
N PRO A 199 6.58 0.17 -14.10
CA PRO A 199 6.47 1.52 -14.63
C PRO A 199 6.68 1.54 -16.14
N PRO A 200 5.96 2.41 -16.88
CA PRO A 200 6.02 2.43 -18.35
C PRO A 200 7.38 2.86 -18.90
N LEU A 201 8.15 3.63 -18.11
CA LEU A 201 9.49 4.10 -18.44
C LEU A 201 10.31 4.19 -17.16
N VAL A 202 11.59 3.84 -17.29
CA VAL A 202 12.62 3.88 -16.23
C VAL A 202 13.95 4.33 -16.85
N VAL A 203 14.84 4.84 -16.01
CA VAL A 203 16.21 5.18 -16.37
C VAL A 203 17.15 4.65 -15.29
N TRP A 204 18.31 4.13 -15.70
CA TRP A 204 19.44 3.87 -14.83
C TRP A 204 20.64 4.73 -15.27
N GLU A 205 21.32 5.31 -14.29
CA GLU A 205 22.56 6.06 -14.48
C GLU A 205 23.65 5.41 -13.59
N TYR A 206 24.87 5.31 -14.11
CA TYR A 206 26.01 4.82 -13.35
C TYR A 206 26.61 5.95 -12.51
N GLY A 207 26.85 5.69 -11.22
CA GLY A 207 27.48 6.64 -10.29
C GLY A 207 26.62 7.00 -9.08
N PRO A 208 27.21 7.65 -8.05
CA PRO A 208 26.51 8.05 -6.84
C PRO A 208 25.56 9.23 -7.11
N ALA A 209 24.32 9.14 -6.62
CA ALA A 209 23.33 10.23 -6.68
C ALA A 209 23.62 11.38 -5.68
N VAL A 210 24.79 11.37 -5.03
CA VAL A 210 25.11 12.13 -3.81
C VAL A 210 25.14 13.66 -4.03
N ASN A 211 25.15 14.13 -5.27
CA ASN A 211 25.05 15.55 -5.62
C ASN A 211 24.02 15.79 -6.74
N ASP A 212 23.03 14.92 -6.86
CA ASP A 212 22.00 15.08 -7.86
C ASP A 212 21.08 16.25 -7.45
N VAL A 213 21.22 17.40 -8.09
CA VAL A 213 20.36 18.58 -7.90
C VAL A 213 18.87 18.30 -8.11
N ARG A 214 18.53 17.14 -8.70
CA ARG A 214 17.16 16.66 -8.90
C ARG A 214 16.62 15.89 -7.69
N ALA A 215 17.48 15.43 -6.78
CA ALA A 215 17.11 14.56 -5.69
C ALA A 215 16.43 15.33 -4.56
N ASP A 216 15.29 14.81 -4.12
CA ASP A 216 14.66 15.26 -2.88
C ASP A 216 15.37 14.61 -1.68
N GLU A 217 16.28 15.36 -1.06
CA GLU A 217 17.01 14.88 0.11
C GLU A 217 16.11 14.52 1.29
N ALA A 218 14.99 15.24 1.45
CA ALA A 218 14.06 14.97 2.53
C ALA A 218 13.37 13.62 2.32
N LEU A 219 12.94 13.33 1.09
CA LEU A 219 12.45 12.01 0.73
C LEU A 219 13.50 10.94 0.98
N LEU A 220 14.74 11.12 0.50
CA LEU A 220 15.79 10.11 0.64
C LEU A 220 16.12 9.80 2.11
N ARG A 221 16.03 10.79 3.02
CA ARG A 221 16.17 10.56 4.46
C ARG A 221 15.07 9.64 5.00
N VAL A 222 13.81 9.94 4.68
CA VAL A 222 12.65 9.12 5.10
C VAL A 222 12.71 7.71 4.54
N LEU A 223 13.20 7.54 3.31
CA LEU A 223 13.33 6.20 2.71
C LEU A 223 14.43 5.37 3.38
N ARG A 224 15.47 5.99 3.95
CA ARG A 224 16.50 5.24 4.72
C ARG A 224 16.01 4.90 6.12
N VAL A 225 15.29 5.82 6.74
CA VAL A 225 14.78 5.68 8.11
C VAL A 225 13.28 6.00 8.09
N PRO A 226 12.40 4.98 8.06
CA PRO A 226 10.96 5.19 8.02
C PRO A 226 10.49 6.08 9.17
N SER A 227 9.57 6.98 8.88
CA SER A 227 8.94 7.82 9.90
C SER A 227 7.65 7.18 10.41
N GLU A 228 7.23 7.58 11.61
CA GLU A 228 5.97 7.14 12.21
C GLU A 228 4.80 7.98 11.71
N TRP A 229 4.49 7.84 10.42
CA TRP A 229 3.38 8.53 9.78
C TRP A 229 2.03 8.09 10.35
N GLY A 230 1.16 9.07 10.64
CA GLY A 230 -0.18 8.82 11.17
C GLY A 230 -0.25 8.73 12.70
N PHE A 231 0.88 8.75 13.41
CA PHE A 231 0.94 8.87 14.87
C PHE A 231 1.20 10.35 15.21
N GLY A 232 0.21 11.03 15.79
CA GLY A 232 0.29 12.46 16.11
C GLY A 232 0.69 12.72 17.57
N PRO A 233 1.12 13.94 17.93
CA PRO A 233 1.34 14.33 19.34
C PRO A 233 0.03 14.32 20.18
N GLU A 234 -1.13 14.34 19.52
CA GLU A 234 -2.49 14.29 20.10
C GLU A 234 -2.96 12.86 20.46
N GLU A 235 -2.05 11.93 20.76
CA GLU A 235 -2.42 10.58 21.23
C GLU A 235 -3.07 10.58 22.63
N GLY A 236 -3.14 11.73 23.30
CA GLY A 236 -3.98 11.96 24.47
C GLY A 236 -5.44 12.37 24.15
N GLU A 237 -5.69 13.08 23.04
CA GLU A 237 -7.00 13.70 22.76
C GLU A 237 -7.88 12.86 21.82
N LEU A 238 -7.31 11.99 20.99
CA LEU A 238 -8.11 11.14 20.08
C LEU A 238 -8.92 10.06 20.81
N ALA A 239 -8.52 9.70 22.03
CA ALA A 239 -9.30 8.85 22.94
C ALA A 239 -10.51 9.60 23.52
N GLU A 240 -10.40 10.91 23.76
CA GLU A 240 -11.50 11.77 24.21
C GLU A 240 -12.44 12.14 23.05
N PHE A 241 -11.91 12.44 21.86
CA PHE A 241 -12.71 12.78 20.67
C PHE A 241 -13.61 11.62 20.21
N LEU A 242 -13.14 10.36 20.31
CA LEU A 242 -13.98 9.19 20.01
C LEU A 242 -14.98 8.87 21.13
N PHE A 243 -14.72 9.32 22.37
CA PHE A 243 -15.68 9.22 23.46
C PHE A 243 -16.85 10.21 23.25
N ASP A 244 -16.55 11.46 22.89
CA ASP A 244 -17.54 12.51 22.63
C ASP A 244 -18.32 12.29 21.32
N ALA A 245 -17.66 11.84 20.24
CA ALA A 245 -18.34 11.58 18.96
C ALA A 245 -19.31 10.38 19.02
N SER A 246 -19.11 9.46 19.98
CA SER A 246 -20.05 8.35 20.22
C SER A 246 -21.32 8.79 20.96
N ALA A 247 -21.28 9.94 21.65
CA ALA A 247 -22.41 10.49 22.38
C ALA A 247 -23.32 11.38 21.49
N GLU A 248 -22.80 11.96 20.41
CA GLU A 248 -23.56 12.92 19.58
C GLU A 248 -24.11 12.40 18.25
N VAL A 249 -23.67 11.24 17.73
CA VAL A 249 -24.19 10.72 16.44
C VAL A 249 -25.12 9.52 16.65
N ALA A 250 -26.07 9.68 17.56
CA ALA A 250 -27.35 8.98 17.55
C ALA A 250 -28.42 9.91 16.94
N GLY A 251 -28.26 10.29 15.67
CA GLY A 251 -29.26 11.11 15.00
C GLY A 251 -28.78 11.75 13.71
N THR A 252 -29.15 11.13 12.57
CA THR A 252 -29.29 11.73 11.23
C THR A 252 -28.06 12.34 10.56
N LEU A 253 -27.66 11.79 9.40
CA LEU A 253 -27.29 12.55 8.20
C LEU A 253 -27.36 11.65 6.93
N PRO A 254 -27.72 12.18 5.75
CA PRO A 254 -28.18 11.40 4.60
C PRO A 254 -27.05 10.95 3.66
N ARG A 255 -27.30 9.83 2.96
CA ARG A 255 -26.47 9.30 1.86
C ARG A 255 -26.38 10.33 0.72
N VAL A 256 -25.17 10.81 0.44
CA VAL A 256 -24.86 11.51 -0.81
C VAL A 256 -24.41 10.46 -1.84
N LEU A 257 -25.28 10.17 -2.81
CA LEU A 257 -24.93 9.47 -4.04
C LEU A 257 -24.20 10.46 -4.97
N ALA A 258 -22.92 10.23 -5.21
CA ALA A 258 -22.16 10.96 -6.23
C ALA A 258 -22.01 10.06 -7.46
N GLU A 259 -22.93 10.19 -8.42
CA GLU A 259 -22.65 9.76 -9.79
C GLU A 259 -21.91 10.89 -10.51
N ARG A 260 -20.72 10.61 -11.06
CA ARG A 260 -20.15 11.44 -12.12
C ARG A 260 -19.39 10.64 -13.17
N SER A 261 -19.85 10.88 -14.39
CA SER A 261 -19.36 10.44 -15.68
C SER A 261 -17.98 11.01 -16.02
N GLY A 262 -17.18 10.22 -16.75
CA GLY A 262 -16.21 10.78 -17.71
C GLY A 262 -14.72 10.60 -17.47
N LEU A 263 -14.26 9.78 -16.50
CA LEU A 263 -12.83 9.46 -16.35
C LEU A 263 -12.41 8.32 -17.26
N ARG A 264 -11.69 8.63 -18.35
CA ARG A 264 -10.85 7.63 -19.05
C ARG A 264 -9.47 7.61 -18.40
N CYS A 265 -9.35 6.89 -17.28
CA CYS A 265 -8.05 6.46 -16.76
C CYS A 265 -7.66 5.15 -17.46
N ARG A 266 -6.50 5.12 -18.13
CA ARG A 266 -5.88 3.85 -18.53
C ARG A 266 -5.11 3.29 -17.33
N GLY A 267 -5.82 2.62 -16.44
CA GLY A 267 -5.23 1.70 -15.45
C GLY A 267 -5.53 0.27 -15.88
N VAL A 268 -4.53 -0.61 -15.84
CA VAL A 268 -4.76 -2.05 -16.03
C VAL A 268 -5.05 -2.63 -14.66
N GLY A 269 -6.34 -2.81 -14.33
CA GLY A 269 -6.74 -3.69 -13.24
C GLY A 269 -6.72 -5.12 -13.77
N VAL A 270 -5.87 -5.97 -13.20
CA VAL A 270 -5.87 -7.40 -13.54
C VAL A 270 -6.67 -8.12 -12.46
N VAL A 271 -7.86 -8.61 -12.83
CA VAL A 271 -8.55 -9.63 -12.04
C VAL A 271 -7.99 -10.97 -12.49
N VAL A 272 -7.14 -11.58 -11.67
CA VAL A 272 -6.70 -12.95 -11.90
C VAL A 272 -7.64 -13.88 -11.14
N LEU A 273 -8.63 -14.42 -11.86
CA LEU A 273 -9.36 -15.60 -11.41
C LEU A 273 -8.52 -16.81 -11.85
N GLN A 274 -7.87 -17.48 -10.90
CA GLN A 274 -7.35 -18.83 -11.12
C GLN A 274 -8.28 -19.80 -10.39
N SER A 275 -9.09 -20.49 -11.18
CA SER A 275 -9.88 -21.65 -10.76
C SER A 275 -9.05 -22.92 -10.78
#